data_AF-K3ZKG6-F1
#
_entry.id   AF-K3ZKG6-F1
#
_cell.length_a   1.000
_cell.length_b   1.000
_cell.length_c   1.000
_cell.angle_alpha   90.00
_cell.angle_beta   90.00
_cell.angle_gamma   90.00
#
_symmetry.space_group_name_H-M   'P 1'
#
loop_
_entity.id
_entity.type
_entity.pdbx_description
1 polymer ?
#
loop_
_entity_poly.entity_id
_entity_poly.type
_entity_poly.pdbx_seq_one_letter_code
_entity_poly.pdbx_strand_id
1 'polypeptide(L)'
;MQPQTVAILLLLVVCAVVSPHPVIGGKKRLRCDENDKKHILKDCGHYTKKHGHSNERPVTHSSCCAAVHTVPDDDMQCIVDLLTDAEKKEHEKDAILALQDACA
;
A
#
# COMPACT_ATOMS: atom_id res chain seq x y z
N MET A 1 -10.44 44.69 35.92
CA MET A 1 -10.30 43.49 35.05
C MET A 1 -11.00 42.35 35.75
N GLN A 2 -12.11 41.85 35.20
CA GLN A 2 -12.94 40.89 35.93
C GLN A 2 -12.35 39.45 35.87
N PRO A 3 -12.45 38.68 36.98
CA PRO A 3 -11.86 37.33 37.07
C PRO A 3 -12.44 36.35 36.04
N GLN A 4 -13.69 36.58 35.64
CA GLN A 4 -14.40 35.84 34.59
C GLN A 4 -13.75 35.96 33.20
N THR A 5 -13.16 37.11 32.86
CA THR A 5 -12.47 37.29 31.57
C THR A 5 -11.16 36.48 31.52
N VAL A 6 -10.47 36.36 32.66
CA VAL A 6 -9.22 35.60 32.78
C VAL A 6 -9.48 34.10 32.67
N ALA A 7 -10.53 33.60 33.34
CA ALA A 7 -10.93 32.20 33.27
C ALA A 7 -11.34 31.77 31.84
N ILE A 8 -12.06 32.63 31.12
CA ILE A 8 -12.47 32.38 29.73
C ILE A 8 -11.25 32.40 28.79
N LEU A 9 -10.31 33.34 28.97
CA LEU A 9 -9.07 33.35 28.19
C LEU A 9 -8.23 32.09 28.40
N LEU A 10 -8.12 31.62 29.65
CA LEU A 10 -7.36 30.41 29.98
C LEU A 10 -7.99 29.14 29.37
N LEU A 11 -9.33 29.03 29.38
CA LEU A 11 -10.05 27.92 28.73
C LEU A 11 -9.86 27.91 27.20
N LEU A 12 -9.85 29.08 26.55
CA LEU A 12 -9.65 29.18 25.10
C LEU A 12 -8.22 28.80 24.67
N VAL A 13 -7.21 29.08 25.51
CA VAL A 13 -5.80 28.73 25.22
C VAL A 13 -5.55 27.22 25.32
N VAL A 14 -6.25 26.49 26.19
CA VAL A 14 -6.06 25.04 26.36
C VAL A 14 -6.66 24.22 25.20
N CYS A 15 -7.70 24.73 24.52
CA CYS A 15 -8.30 24.03 23.37
C CYS A 15 -7.52 24.20 22.05
N ALA A 16 -6.58 25.14 21.97
CA ALA A 16 -5.82 25.42 20.74
C ALA A 16 -4.60 24.51 20.53
N VAL A 17 -4.25 23.67 21.52
CA VAL A 17 -3.02 22.85 21.48
C VAL A 17 -3.24 21.38 21.12
N VAL A 18 -4.49 20.96 20.87
CA VAL A 18 -4.73 19.71 20.13
C VAL A 18 -4.59 20.05 18.65
N SER A 19 -3.37 20.37 18.25
CA SER A 19 -2.96 20.18 16.86
C SER A 19 -2.99 18.67 16.65
N PRO A 20 -3.88 18.09 15.81
CA PRO A 20 -3.52 16.87 15.16
C PRO A 20 -2.35 17.29 14.27
N HIS A 21 -1.12 17.16 14.77
CA HIS A 21 -0.02 16.99 13.86
C HIS A 21 -0.46 15.86 12.95
N PRO A 22 -0.61 16.07 11.63
CA PRO A 22 -0.58 14.95 10.73
C PRO A 22 0.84 14.43 10.90
N VAL A 23 1.01 13.51 11.85
CA VAL A 23 2.09 12.55 11.75
C VAL A 23 1.98 12.06 10.32
N ILE A 24 2.98 12.39 9.53
CA ILE A 24 3.32 11.71 8.29
C ILE A 24 3.78 10.31 8.74
N GLY A 25 2.85 9.59 9.37
CA GLY A 25 2.85 8.16 9.56
C GLY A 25 1.81 7.73 8.56
N GLY A 26 2.26 7.34 7.37
CA GLY A 26 1.38 6.86 6.31
C GLY A 26 0.39 5.90 6.94
N LYS A 27 -0.91 6.16 6.74
CA LYS A 27 -1.94 5.18 7.08
C LYS A 27 -1.46 3.86 6.50
N LYS A 28 -1.05 2.90 7.36
CA LYS A 28 -0.92 1.52 6.92
C LYS A 28 -2.30 1.16 6.37
N ARG A 29 -2.40 1.11 5.05
CA ARG A 29 -3.62 0.70 4.37
C ARG A 29 -3.87 -0.70 4.86
N LEU A 30 -5.05 -0.95 5.41
CA LEU A 30 -5.38 -2.27 5.99
C LEU A 30 -5.74 -3.30 4.92
N ARG A 31 -5.93 -2.85 3.67
CA ARG A 31 -6.37 -3.67 2.56
C ARG A 31 -5.89 -3.04 1.26
N CYS A 32 -5.57 -3.90 0.32
CA CYS A 32 -5.20 -3.53 -1.04
C CYS A 32 -6.38 -2.94 -1.78
N ASP A 33 -6.10 -2.03 -2.70
CA ASP A 33 -7.10 -1.44 -3.59
C ASP A 33 -6.80 -1.71 -5.07
N GLU A 34 -7.72 -1.29 -5.93
CA GLU A 34 -7.59 -1.45 -7.38
C GLU A 34 -6.33 -0.78 -7.96
N ASN A 35 -5.79 0.25 -7.28
CA ASN A 35 -4.56 0.90 -7.72
C ASN A 35 -3.33 0.03 -7.40
N ASP A 36 -3.31 -0.61 -6.24
CA ASP A 36 -2.24 -1.57 -5.88
C ASP A 36 -2.20 -2.72 -6.89
N LYS A 37 -3.36 -3.32 -7.21
CA LYS A 37 -3.45 -4.34 -8.26
C LYS A 37 -2.90 -3.83 -9.59
N LYS A 38 -3.35 -2.66 -10.05
CA LYS A 38 -2.90 -2.08 -11.33
C LYS A 38 -1.39 -1.88 -11.36
N HIS A 39 -0.79 -1.39 -10.28
CA HIS A 39 0.66 -1.23 -10.18
C HIS A 39 1.39 -2.56 -10.26
N ILE A 40 0.95 -3.57 -9.49
CA ILE A 40 1.54 -4.91 -9.54
C ILE A 40 1.44 -5.51 -10.95
N LEU A 41 0.27 -5.50 -11.57
CA LEU A 41 0.10 -6.10 -12.90
C LEU A 41 0.91 -5.35 -13.97
N LYS A 42 1.07 -4.03 -13.83
CA LYS A 42 1.87 -3.22 -14.74
C LYS A 42 3.36 -3.48 -14.57
N ASP A 43 3.88 -3.41 -13.35
CA ASP A 43 5.32 -3.37 -13.10
C ASP A 43 5.92 -4.77 -12.90
N CYS A 44 5.13 -5.72 -12.42
CA CYS A 44 5.53 -7.12 -12.22
C CYS A 44 4.95 -8.08 -13.26
N GLY A 45 4.08 -7.62 -14.18
CA GLY A 45 3.33 -8.48 -15.11
C GLY A 45 4.20 -9.43 -15.94
N HIS A 46 5.44 -9.06 -16.27
CA HIS A 46 6.38 -9.93 -16.98
C HIS A 46 6.75 -11.21 -16.20
N TYR A 47 6.79 -11.14 -14.87
CA TYR A 47 7.11 -12.28 -13.99
C TYR A 47 5.89 -13.15 -13.68
N THR A 48 4.68 -12.61 -13.86
CA THR A 48 3.45 -13.26 -13.40
C THR A 48 2.57 -13.79 -14.54
N LYS A 49 2.94 -13.59 -15.80
CA LYS A 49 2.14 -14.09 -16.95
C LYS A 49 2.13 -15.62 -17.05
N LYS A 50 0.98 -16.21 -17.36
CA LYS A 50 0.83 -17.66 -17.66
C LYS A 50 1.65 -18.14 -18.84
N HIS A 51 1.88 -17.26 -19.80
CA HIS A 51 2.58 -17.61 -21.02
C HIS A 51 3.73 -16.63 -21.23
N GLY A 52 4.93 -17.19 -21.43
CA GLY A 52 6.12 -16.41 -21.68
C GLY A 52 6.61 -15.61 -20.47
N HIS A 53 6.23 -15.97 -19.23
CA HIS A 53 6.96 -15.43 -18.08
C HIS A 53 8.41 -15.89 -18.11
N SER A 54 9.29 -15.05 -17.59
CA SER A 54 10.65 -15.48 -17.32
C SER A 54 10.72 -16.19 -15.98
N ASN A 55 11.56 -17.23 -15.90
CA ASN A 55 11.97 -17.83 -14.61
C ASN A 55 12.93 -16.90 -13.84
N GLU A 56 13.27 -15.74 -14.40
CA GLU A 56 14.03 -14.70 -13.74
C GLU A 56 13.26 -14.09 -12.58
N ARG A 57 13.97 -13.78 -11.49
CA ARG A 57 13.40 -13.05 -10.35
C ARG A 57 13.50 -11.54 -10.62
N PRO A 58 12.55 -10.74 -10.10
CA PRO A 58 12.70 -9.29 -10.05
C PRO A 58 14.02 -8.90 -9.36
N VAL A 59 14.67 -7.86 -9.89
CA VAL A 59 15.79 -7.21 -9.19
C VAL A 59 15.24 -6.45 -7.98
N THR A 60 15.87 -6.56 -6.81
CA THR A 60 15.39 -5.97 -5.54
C THR A 60 15.03 -4.48 -5.62
N HIS A 61 15.78 -3.69 -6.39
CA HIS A 61 15.52 -2.25 -6.57
C HIS A 61 14.74 -1.91 -7.85
N SER A 62 14.11 -2.91 -8.48
CA SER A 62 13.26 -2.70 -9.66
C SER A 62 11.93 -2.04 -9.30
N SER A 63 11.26 -1.47 -10.30
CA SER A 63 9.91 -0.94 -10.15
C SER A 63 8.92 -2.00 -9.65
N CYS A 64 9.11 -3.27 -10.00
CA CYS A 64 8.29 -4.36 -9.51
C CYS A 64 8.39 -4.50 -7.98
N CYS A 65 9.59 -4.62 -7.42
CA CYS A 65 9.73 -4.76 -5.96
C CYS A 65 9.34 -3.47 -5.23
N ALA A 66 9.59 -2.30 -5.82
CA ALA A 66 9.05 -1.06 -5.28
C ALA A 66 7.51 -1.10 -5.18
N ALA A 67 6.80 -1.64 -6.19
CA ALA A 67 5.36 -1.82 -6.14
C ALA A 67 4.92 -2.85 -5.08
N VAL A 68 5.64 -3.96 -4.94
CA VAL A 68 5.38 -4.96 -3.88
C VAL A 68 5.44 -4.31 -2.50
N HIS A 69 6.45 -3.50 -2.21
CA HIS A 69 6.57 -2.79 -0.92
C HIS A 69 5.52 -1.69 -0.68
N THR A 70 4.72 -1.35 -1.68
CA THR A 70 3.55 -0.47 -1.47
C THR A 70 2.29 -1.24 -1.07
N VAL A 71 2.29 -2.55 -1.25
CA VAL A 71 1.19 -3.43 -0.84
C VAL A 71 1.18 -3.52 0.69
N PRO A 72 0.01 -3.38 1.34
CA PRO A 72 -0.15 -3.63 2.77
C PRO A 72 0.51 -4.92 3.26
N ASP A 73 1.48 -4.78 4.17
CA ASP A 73 2.24 -5.88 4.78
C ASP A 73 2.89 -6.83 3.76
N ASP A 74 3.14 -6.33 2.54
CA ASP A 74 3.62 -7.08 1.37
C ASP A 74 2.74 -8.32 1.05
N ASP A 75 1.50 -8.35 1.53
CA ASP A 75 0.59 -9.48 1.39
C ASP A 75 0.03 -9.56 -0.04
N MET A 76 0.66 -10.35 -0.88
CA MET A 76 0.26 -10.50 -2.28
C MET A 76 -1.08 -11.25 -2.46
N GLN A 77 -1.62 -11.91 -1.43
CA GLN A 77 -2.91 -12.61 -1.54
C GLN A 77 -4.06 -11.63 -1.78
N CYS A 78 -4.00 -10.42 -1.20
CA CYS A 78 -5.01 -9.39 -1.44
C CYS A 78 -5.08 -8.97 -2.92
N ILE A 79 -3.96 -9.03 -3.66
CA ILE A 79 -3.89 -8.64 -5.07
C ILE A 79 -4.56 -9.71 -5.92
N VAL A 80 -4.30 -10.99 -5.60
CA VAL A 80 -4.97 -12.14 -6.21
C VAL A 80 -6.50 -12.04 -6.06
N ASP A 81 -6.97 -11.62 -4.89
CA ASP A 81 -8.39 -11.49 -4.60
C ASP A 81 -9.08 -10.37 -5.41
N LEU A 82 -8.30 -9.36 -5.84
CA LEU A 82 -8.79 -8.24 -6.67
C LEU A 82 -8.74 -8.52 -8.18
N LEU A 83 -8.17 -9.65 -8.61
CA LEU A 83 -8.09 -9.98 -10.04
C LEU A 83 -9.47 -10.23 -10.63
N THR A 84 -9.73 -9.61 -11.77
CA THR A 84 -10.84 -9.93 -12.67
C THR A 84 -10.64 -11.29 -13.34
N ASP A 85 -11.70 -11.85 -13.90
CA ASP A 85 -11.61 -13.13 -14.61
C ASP A 85 -10.72 -13.08 -15.86
N ALA A 86 -10.58 -11.90 -16.48
CA ALA A 86 -9.63 -11.69 -17.57
C ALA A 86 -8.19 -11.71 -17.05
N GLU A 87 -7.89 -10.96 -15.99
CA GLU A 87 -6.56 -10.92 -15.37
C GLU A 87 -6.14 -12.32 -14.86
N LYS A 88 -7.07 -13.10 -14.29
CA LYS A 88 -6.82 -14.50 -13.88
C LYS A 88 -6.49 -15.45 -15.04
N LYS A 89 -6.88 -15.12 -16.27
CA LYS A 89 -6.51 -15.88 -17.47
C LYS A 89 -5.13 -15.49 -18.00
N GLU A 90 -4.69 -14.27 -17.73
CA GLU A 90 -3.40 -13.75 -18.18
C GLU A 90 -2.27 -14.05 -17.18
N HIS A 91 -2.59 -14.08 -15.89
CA HIS A 91 -1.60 -14.21 -14.82
C HIS A 91 -1.71 -15.52 -14.05
N GLU A 92 -0.56 -16.02 -13.58
CA GLU A 92 -0.43 -17.13 -12.65
C GLU A 92 -0.56 -16.63 -11.22
N LYS A 93 -1.54 -17.19 -10.51
CA LYS A 93 -1.77 -16.89 -9.09
C LYS A 93 -0.50 -17.12 -8.28
N ASP A 94 0.14 -18.28 -8.43
CA ASP A 94 1.29 -18.65 -7.62
C ASP A 94 2.50 -17.76 -7.90
N ALA A 95 2.65 -17.28 -9.14
CA ALA A 95 3.68 -16.31 -9.50
C ALA A 95 3.43 -14.93 -8.87
N ILE A 96 2.17 -14.47 -8.75
CA ILE A 96 1.84 -13.23 -8.04
C ILE A 96 2.17 -13.37 -6.55
N LEU A 97 1.82 -14.51 -5.94
CA LEU A 97 2.14 -14.78 -4.53
C LEU A 97 3.65 -14.82 -4.27
N ALA A 98 4.41 -15.44 -5.19
CA ALA A 98 5.86 -15.54 -5.10
C ALA A 98 6.60 -14.19 -5.17
N LEU A 99 5.94 -13.10 -5.59
CA LEU A 99 6.55 -11.76 -5.60
C LEU A 99 6.93 -11.30 -4.19
N GLN A 100 6.20 -11.72 -3.16
CA GLN A 100 6.50 -11.38 -1.76
C GLN A 100 7.91 -11.87 -1.38
N ASP A 101 8.19 -13.16 -1.60
CA ASP A 101 9.49 -13.75 -1.29
C ASP A 101 10.58 -13.33 -2.28
N ALA A 102 10.23 -13.03 -3.52
CA ALA A 102 11.20 -12.63 -4.53
C ALA A 102 11.73 -11.20 -4.33
N CYS A 103 11.00 -10.36 -3.61
CA CYS A 103 11.33 -8.96 -3.33
C CYS A 103 11.71 -8.69 -1.86
N ALA A 104 11.83 -9.73 -1.03
CA ALA A 104 12.24 -9.63 0.37
C ALA A 104 13.68 -9.14 0.56
#